data_AF-A0AA90U1D4-F1
#
_entry.id   AF-A0AA90U1D4-F1
#
_cell.length_a   1.000
_cell.length_b   1.000
_cell.length_c   1.000
_cell.angle_alpha   90.00
_cell.angle_beta   90.00
_cell.angle_gamma   90.00
#
_symmetry.space_group_name_H-M   'P 1'
#
loop_
_entity.id
_entity.type
_entity.pdbx_description
1 polymer ?
#
loop_
_entity_poly.entity_id
_entity_poly.type
_entity_poly.pdbx_seq_one_letter_code
_entity_poly.pdbx_strand_id
1 'polypeptide(L)'
;MKNVINKSFEIKDYAIDGSQINGFWMTLLDKETLTTEIIYSPDNDGTFDAGETKRMIQEIIKKCDSFRSLLQENINCEVIFKDLDDLTYIANKGNFEVEYKEMDEIRVVYRFHIEYYI
;
A
#
# COMPACT_ATOMS: atom_id res chain seq x y z
N MET A 1 8.28 -13.58 -22.61
CA MET A 1 7.63 -12.60 -21.71
C MET A 1 8.70 -12.07 -20.76
N LYS A 2 8.75 -10.75 -20.51
CA LYS A 2 9.74 -10.16 -19.60
C LYS A 2 9.16 -10.10 -18.19
N ASN A 3 9.43 -11.12 -17.39
CA ASN A 3 9.02 -11.24 -15.99
C ASN A 3 9.88 -10.34 -15.08
N VAL A 4 9.93 -9.04 -15.38
CA VAL A 4 10.77 -8.07 -14.66
C VAL A 4 9.93 -6.82 -14.38
N ILE A 5 9.89 -6.40 -13.11
CA ILE A 5 9.37 -5.09 -12.70
C ILE A 5 10.39 -4.04 -13.15
N ASN A 6 10.18 -3.46 -14.35
CA ASN A 6 11.06 -2.41 -14.89
C ASN A 6 10.67 -0.99 -14.43
N LYS A 7 9.69 -0.87 -13.52
CA LYS A 7 9.23 0.41 -12.99
C LYS A 7 9.91 0.66 -11.63
N SER A 8 10.60 1.80 -11.51
CA SER A 8 11.10 2.26 -10.22
C SER A 8 9.95 2.90 -9.46
N PHE A 9 9.73 2.47 -8.22
CA PHE A 9 8.84 3.14 -7.28
C PHE A 9 9.70 3.97 -6.32
N GLU A 10 9.36 5.24 -6.17
CA GLU A 10 10.01 6.18 -5.27
C GLU A 10 9.07 6.55 -4.13
N ILE A 11 9.62 7.05 -3.03
CA ILE A 11 8.82 7.47 -1.85
C ILE A 11 7.66 8.42 -2.22
N LYS A 12 7.85 9.29 -3.21
CA LYS A 12 6.82 10.22 -3.70
C LYS A 12 5.61 9.52 -4.32
N ASP A 13 5.80 8.32 -4.87
CA ASP A 13 4.71 7.53 -5.44
C ASP A 13 3.78 7.00 -4.34
N TYR A 14 4.25 6.97 -3.09
CA TYR A 14 3.51 6.54 -1.91
C TYR A 14 2.89 7.71 -1.12
N ALA A 15 3.27 8.97 -1.35
CA ALA A 15 2.72 10.12 -0.63
C ALA A 15 1.19 10.29 -0.77
N ILE A 16 0.47 10.51 0.34
CA ILE A 16 -0.98 10.78 0.39
C ILE A 16 -1.18 12.15 1.03
N ASP A 17 -2.02 13.00 0.42
CA ASP A 17 -2.31 14.33 0.95
C ASP A 17 -2.89 14.27 2.38
N GLY A 18 -2.48 15.19 3.25
CA GLY A 18 -2.88 15.20 4.66
C GLY A 18 -2.17 14.12 5.50
N SER A 19 -1.03 13.61 5.02
CA SER A 19 -0.15 12.71 5.74
C SER A 19 1.31 12.87 5.31
N GLN A 20 2.20 12.59 6.24
CA GLN A 20 3.63 12.48 6.01
C GLN A 20 4.06 11.01 6.06
N ILE A 21 5.17 10.70 5.39
CA ILE A 21 5.80 9.37 5.44
C ILE A 21 6.89 9.38 6.50
N ASN A 22 6.62 8.76 7.65
CA ASN A 22 7.57 8.60 8.76
C ASN A 22 8.48 7.38 8.60
N GLY A 23 8.11 6.45 7.71
CA GLY A 23 8.88 5.24 7.44
C GLY A 23 8.72 4.77 6.01
N PHE A 24 9.84 4.42 5.37
CA PHE A 24 9.89 3.88 4.01
C PHE A 24 10.98 2.81 3.92
N TRP A 25 10.57 1.56 3.68
CA TRP A 25 11.50 0.45 3.47
C TRP A 25 11.08 -0.38 2.27
N MET A 26 11.90 -0.37 1.23
CA MET A 26 11.70 -1.21 0.05
C MET A 26 12.63 -2.42 0.13
N THR A 27 12.06 -3.62 0.07
CA THR A 27 12.79 -4.89 0.21
C THR A 27 12.44 -5.83 -0.93
N LEU A 28 13.45 -6.30 -1.66
CA LEU A 28 13.31 -7.42 -2.58
C LEU A 28 13.41 -8.71 -1.77
N LEU A 29 12.27 -9.35 -1.45
CA LEU A 29 12.24 -10.57 -0.64
C LEU A 29 12.82 -11.77 -1.40
N ASP A 30 12.48 -11.86 -2.69
CA ASP A 30 13.00 -12.85 -3.61
C ASP A 30 12.93 -12.32 -5.05
N LYS A 31 13.27 -13.14 -6.03
CA LYS A 31 13.27 -12.78 -7.46
C LYS A 31 11.87 -12.44 -8.02
N GLU A 32 10.80 -12.74 -7.30
CA GLU A 32 9.40 -12.63 -7.72
C GLU A 32 8.61 -11.64 -6.86
N THR A 33 9.12 -11.25 -5.69
CA THR A 33 8.39 -10.48 -4.68
C THR A 33 9.17 -9.26 -4.22
N LEU A 34 8.62 -8.08 -4.49
CA LEU A 34 9.06 -6.79 -3.95
C LEU A 34 8.06 -6.31 -2.92
N THR A 35 8.52 -5.91 -1.74
CA THR A 35 7.70 -5.26 -0.72
C THR A 35 8.13 -3.82 -0.48
N THR A 36 7.17 -2.99 -0.12
CA THR A 36 7.43 -1.62 0.34
C THR A 36 6.59 -1.35 1.59
N GLU A 37 7.27 -1.25 2.72
CA GLU A 37 6.67 -0.85 3.98
C GLU A 37 6.64 0.67 4.08
N ILE A 38 5.47 1.21 4.39
CA ILE A 38 5.22 2.64 4.58
C ILE A 38 4.57 2.85 5.94
N ILE A 39 5.03 3.85 6.68
CA ILE A 39 4.35 4.36 7.88
C ILE A 39 3.85 5.76 7.56
N TYR A 40 2.52 5.91 7.54
CA TYR A 40 1.86 7.20 7.37
C TYR A 40 1.49 7.78 8.73
N SER A 41 1.74 9.07 8.90
CA SER A 41 1.38 9.82 10.11
C SER A 41 0.70 11.13 9.69
N PRO A 42 -0.16 11.72 10.54
CA PRO A 42 -0.83 12.96 10.18
C PRO A 42 0.18 14.09 9.93
N ASP A 43 -0.13 15.01 9.02
CA ASP A 43 0.72 16.18 8.72
C ASP A 43 0.78 17.17 9.89
N ASN A 44 -0.25 17.17 10.73
CA ASN A 44 -0.33 17.98 11.95
C ASN A 44 0.14 17.17 13.15
N ASP A 45 0.61 17.86 14.20
CA ASP A 45 0.88 17.23 15.48
C ASP A 45 -0.43 16.62 16.03
N GLY A 46 -0.55 15.29 16.01
CA GLY A 46 -1.77 14.61 16.47
C GLY A 46 -1.92 13.17 15.97
N THR A 47 -3.18 12.75 15.91
CA THR A 47 -3.65 11.42 15.49
C THR A 47 -4.60 11.60 14.32
N PHE A 48 -4.75 10.57 13.48
CA PHE A 48 -5.84 10.55 12.51
C PHE A 48 -7.16 10.31 13.25
N ASP A 49 -8.12 11.21 13.12
CA ASP A 49 -9.47 10.93 13.60
C ASP A 49 -10.13 9.79 12.80
N ALA A 50 -11.31 9.31 13.21
CA ALA A 50 -11.97 8.20 12.53
C ALA A 50 -12.32 8.51 11.04
N GLY A 51 -12.61 9.77 10.72
CA GLY A 51 -12.88 10.22 9.36
C GLY A 51 -11.60 10.28 8.51
N GLU A 52 -10.52 10.79 9.09
CA GLU A 52 -9.19 10.83 8.48
C GLU A 52 -8.64 9.42 8.25
N THR A 53 -8.75 8.53 9.24
CA THR A 53 -8.37 7.12 9.13
C THR A 53 -9.13 6.44 8.00
N LYS A 54 -10.45 6.66 7.90
CA LYS A 54 -11.25 6.16 6.78
C LYS A 54 -10.74 6.67 5.44
N ARG A 55 -10.47 7.97 5.33
CA ARG A 55 -9.93 8.59 4.10
C ARG A 55 -8.57 7.98 3.75
N MET A 56 -7.67 7.84 4.71
CA MET A 56 -6.33 7.29 4.52
C MET A 56 -6.38 5.85 3.99
N ILE A 57 -7.19 4.98 4.60
CA ILE A 57 -7.37 3.60 4.14
C ILE A 57 -7.88 3.57 2.70
N GLN A 58 -8.85 4.43 2.36
CA GLN A 58 -9.36 4.53 0.99
C GLN A 58 -8.30 5.01 -0.01
N GLU A 59 -7.47 5.99 0.34
CA GLU A 59 -6.38 6.47 -0.52
C GLU A 59 -5.26 5.42 -0.69
N ILE A 60 -4.94 4.67 0.37
CA ILE A 60 -3.98 3.55 0.32
C ILE A 60 -4.46 2.46 -0.65
N ILE A 61 -5.75 2.12 -0.60
CA ILE A 61 -6.40 1.18 -1.52
C ILE A 61 -6.34 1.68 -2.96
N LYS A 62 -6.73 2.95 -3.20
CA LYS A 62 -6.65 3.56 -4.54
C LYS A 62 -5.22 3.58 -5.08
N LYS A 63 -4.22 3.78 -4.21
CA LYS A 63 -2.80 3.66 -4.58
C LYS A 63 -2.42 2.24 -4.97
N CYS A 64 -2.88 1.24 -4.23
CA CYS A 64 -2.68 -0.16 -4.59
C CYS A 64 -3.26 -0.47 -5.98
N ASP A 65 -4.48 0.00 -6.27
CA ASP A 65 -5.10 -0.11 -7.59
C ASP A 65 -4.31 0.63 -8.68
N SER A 66 -3.87 1.85 -8.38
CA SER A 66 -3.06 2.66 -9.28
C SER A 66 -1.74 1.96 -9.62
N PHE A 67 -1.02 1.43 -8.62
CA PHE A 67 0.20 0.68 -8.87
C PHE A 67 -0.08 -0.56 -9.73
N ARG A 68 -1.15 -1.32 -9.45
CA ARG A 68 -1.54 -2.47 -10.28
C ARG A 68 -1.78 -2.10 -11.74
N SER A 69 -2.38 -0.93 -12.00
CA SER A 69 -2.65 -0.43 -13.36
C SER A 69 -1.38 -0.06 -14.13
N LEU A 70 -0.28 0.20 -13.42
CA LEU A 70 1.02 0.58 -13.99
C LEU A 70 1.95 -0.62 -14.22
N LEU A 71 1.54 -1.81 -13.78
CA LEU A 71 2.31 -3.05 -13.83
C LEU A 71 1.84 -3.96 -14.96
N GLN A 72 2.68 -4.93 -15.34
CA GLN A 72 2.31 -5.95 -16.31
C GLN A 72 1.16 -6.82 -15.77
N GLU A 73 0.39 -7.43 -16.66
CA GLU A 73 -0.78 -8.24 -16.29
C GLU A 73 -0.46 -9.38 -15.33
N ASN A 74 0.74 -9.95 -15.43
CA ASN A 74 1.21 -11.04 -14.59
C ASN A 74 1.84 -10.59 -13.27
N ILE A 75 1.72 -9.32 -12.88
CA ILE A 75 2.18 -8.83 -11.58
C ILE A 75 0.97 -8.40 -10.79
N ASN A 76 0.77 -9.03 -9.64
CA ASN A 76 -0.24 -8.62 -8.68
C ASN A 76 0.32 -7.61 -7.69
N CYS A 77 -0.59 -6.77 -7.20
CA CYS A 77 -0.33 -5.77 -6.18
C CYS A 77 -1.37 -5.94 -5.08
N GLU A 78 -0.90 -6.00 -3.86
CA GLU A 78 -1.74 -5.98 -2.67
C GLU A 78 -1.14 -5.05 -1.62
N VAL A 79 -1.94 -4.65 -0.66
CA VAL A 79 -1.51 -3.85 0.48
C VAL A 79 -2.03 -4.49 1.77
N ILE A 80 -1.12 -4.69 2.71
CA ILE A 80 -1.37 -5.33 4.00
C ILE A 80 -1.33 -4.24 5.07
N PHE A 81 -2.43 -4.06 5.80
CA PHE A 81 -2.55 -3.09 6.89
C PHE A 81 -2.11 -3.73 8.21
N LYS A 82 -0.92 -3.35 8.69
CA LYS A 82 -0.29 -3.99 9.86
C LYS A 82 -1.03 -3.72 11.16
N ASP A 83 -1.58 -2.52 11.29
CA ASP A 83 -2.30 -2.10 12.50
C ASP A 83 -3.79 -2.47 12.48
N LEU A 84 -4.24 -3.15 11.42
CA LEU A 84 -5.62 -3.63 11.23
C LEU A 84 -5.64 -5.15 11.11
N ASP A 85 -4.99 -5.86 12.03
CA ASP A 85 -4.90 -7.33 12.07
C ASP A 85 -4.38 -7.97 10.76
N ASP A 86 -3.36 -7.35 10.14
CA ASP A 86 -2.80 -7.78 8.84
C ASP A 86 -3.86 -7.88 7.72
N LEU A 87 -4.94 -7.09 7.80
CA LEU A 87 -5.99 -7.09 6.79
C LEU A 87 -5.39 -6.72 5.43
N THR A 88 -5.68 -7.54 4.42
CA THR A 88 -5.05 -7.45 3.09
C THR A 88 -6.07 -7.04 2.04
N TYR A 89 -5.78 -5.95 1.33
CA TYR A 89 -6.49 -5.56 0.12
C TYR A 89 -5.70 -6.02 -1.11
N ILE A 90 -6.36 -6.72 -2.03
CA ILE A 90 -5.80 -7.08 -3.33
C ILE A 90 -6.35 -6.11 -4.37
N ALA A 91 -5.48 -5.54 -5.19
CA ALA A 91 -5.87 -4.56 -6.19
C ALA A 91 -7.02 -5.05 -7.09
N ASN A 92 -7.96 -4.15 -7.38
CA ASN A 92 -9.18 -4.36 -8.17
C ASN A 92 -10.19 -5.36 -7.59
N LYS A 93 -10.03 -5.82 -6.34
CA LYS A 93 -10.95 -6.81 -5.73
C LYS A 93 -12.25 -6.19 -5.20
N GLY A 94 -12.36 -4.87 -5.13
CA GLY A 94 -13.59 -4.15 -4.77
C GLY A 94 -13.67 -3.76 -3.30
N ASN A 95 -14.81 -3.99 -2.65
CA ASN A 95 -15.08 -3.47 -1.31
C ASN A 95 -14.09 -4.00 -0.27
N PHE A 96 -13.52 -3.08 0.51
CA PHE A 96 -12.70 -3.35 1.67
C PHE A 96 -13.42 -2.80 2.90
N GLU A 97 -13.89 -3.68 3.78
CA GLU A 97 -14.62 -3.30 4.98
C GLU A 97 -13.69 -3.37 6.19
N VAL A 98 -13.58 -2.26 6.90
CA VAL A 98 -12.82 -2.18 8.14
C VAL A 98 -13.47 -1.17 9.09
N GLU A 99 -13.36 -1.44 10.39
CA GLU A 99 -13.83 -0.51 11.42
C GLU A 99 -12.84 0.64 11.53
N TYR A 100 -13.34 1.87 11.38
CA TYR A 100 -12.51 3.07 11.42
C TYR A 100 -12.42 3.58 12.86
N LYS A 101 -11.21 3.61 13.41
CA LYS A 101 -10.89 4.12 14.74
C LYS A 101 -9.85 5.22 14.62
N GLU A 102 -9.65 5.99 15.67
CA GLU A 102 -8.55 6.93 15.75
C GLU A 102 -7.22 6.18 15.76
N MET A 103 -6.21 6.66 15.03
CA MET A 103 -4.92 6.00 14.88
C MET A 103 -3.78 7.03 14.85
N ASP A 104 -2.73 6.81 15.65
CA ASP A 104 -1.53 7.66 15.66
C ASP A 104 -0.82 7.60 14.31
N GLU A 105 -0.67 6.40 13.77
CA GLU A 105 -0.02 6.10 12.49
C GLU A 105 -0.74 4.95 11.79
N ILE A 106 -0.56 4.85 10.47
CA ILE A 106 -1.04 3.72 9.67
C ILE A 106 0.16 3.09 8.98
N ARG A 107 0.53 1.88 9.41
CA ARG A 107 1.58 1.08 8.80
C ARG A 107 1.01 0.11 7.79
N VAL A 108 1.56 0.14 6.58
CA VAL A 108 1.18 -0.77 5.50
C VAL A 108 2.38 -1.37 4.80
N VAL A 109 2.17 -2.54 4.20
CA VAL A 109 3.13 -3.18 3.31
C VAL A 109 2.47 -3.38 1.95
N TYR A 110 2.94 -2.64 0.94
CA TYR A 110 2.63 -2.95 -0.45
C TYR A 110 3.46 -4.17 -0.87
N ARG A 111 2.82 -5.18 -1.48
CA ARG A 111 3.48 -6.37 -2.03
C ARG A 111 3.19 -6.47 -3.52
N PHE A 112 4.27 -6.47 -4.30
CA PHE A 112 4.25 -6.72 -5.74
C PHE A 112 4.78 -8.11 -5.99
N HIS A 113 3.98 -8.98 -6.60
CA HIS A 113 4.33 -10.39 -6.80
C HIS A 113 4.08 -10.83 -8.24
N ILE A 114 5.05 -11.51 -8.84
CA ILE A 114 4.93 -12.09 -10.18
C ILE A 114 4.11 -13.38 -10.12
N GLU A 115 3.00 -13.42 -10.83
CA GLU A 115 2.22 -14.64 -11.05
C GLU A 115 2.68 -15.35 -12.34
N TYR A 116 2.91 -16.66 -12.23
CA TYR A 116 3.17 -17.51 -13.39
C TYR A 116 1.87 -18.22 -13.77
N TYR A 117 1.36 -17.92 -14.96
CA TYR A 117 0.38 -18.79 -15.61
C TYR A 117 1.16 -19.96 -16.23
N ILE A 118 0.96 -21.16 -15.70
CA ILE A 118 1.44 -22.44 -16.28
C ILE A 118 0.42 -22.90 -17.32
#